data_AF-A0A968Z895-F1
#
_entry.id   AF-A0A968Z895-F1
#
_cell.length_a   1.000
_cell.length_b   1.000
_cell.length_c   1.000
_cell.angle_alpha   90.00
_cell.angle_beta   90.00
_cell.angle_gamma   90.00
#
_symmetry.space_group_name_H-M   'P 1'
#
loop_
_entity.id
_entity.type
_entity.pdbx_description
1 polymer ?
#
loop_
_entity_poly.entity_id
_entity_poly.type
_entity_poly.pdbx_seq_one_letter_code
_entity_poly.pdbx_strand_id
1 'polypeptide(L)'
;MPPIQLLPGTGVFANRLINQRTNEEYTNWTIAPVQSLLNYTNDPAAEYLYNSSEGGWQGSLEDAEIALELVSISPGLGVADSTGMDLFNSVGERYVIDRGDDFSFLPTFYTSQSAPAGLYSAEFRLVDVNSANNRTPLAPSGSFAVDFQVESVPESSTLFGLGLLGVLGLLSQAKKKSN
;
A
#
# COMPACT_ATOMS: atom_id res chain seq x y z
N MET A 1 -3.44 -5.70 14.32
CA MET A 1 -3.42 -6.37 13.00
C MET A 1 -1.98 -6.72 12.69
N PRO A 2 -1.65 -7.90 12.13
CA PRO A 2 -0.29 -8.16 11.67
C PRO A 2 0.11 -7.18 10.55
N PRO A 3 1.40 -6.83 10.41
CA PRO A 3 1.86 -5.94 9.35
C PRO A 3 1.74 -6.62 7.98
N ILE A 4 1.40 -5.85 6.96
CA ILE A 4 1.28 -6.32 5.57
C ILE A 4 2.67 -6.33 4.92
N GLN A 5 3.08 -7.46 4.36
CA GLN A 5 4.36 -7.54 3.65
C GLN A 5 4.34 -6.67 2.37
N LEU A 6 5.39 -5.87 2.16
CA LEU A 6 5.63 -5.17 0.90
C LEU A 6 6.41 -6.08 -0.06
N LEU A 7 5.85 -6.32 -1.22
CA LEU A 7 6.38 -7.25 -2.23
C LEU A 7 6.84 -6.50 -3.50
N PRO A 8 7.77 -7.06 -4.29
CA PRO A 8 8.22 -6.43 -5.53
C PRO A 8 7.07 -6.07 -6.47
N GLY A 9 6.99 -4.79 -6.83
CA GLY A 9 6.00 -4.24 -7.75
C GLY A 9 6.33 -4.51 -9.22
N THR A 10 5.35 -4.28 -10.08
CA THR A 10 5.47 -4.40 -11.54
C THR A 10 4.89 -3.16 -12.23
N GLY A 11 5.10 -3.03 -13.54
CA GLY A 11 4.53 -1.93 -14.32
C GLY A 11 4.98 -0.56 -13.82
N VAL A 12 4.03 0.33 -13.51
CA VAL A 12 4.30 1.67 -12.97
C VAL A 12 5.02 1.64 -11.61
N PHE A 13 4.96 0.51 -10.90
CA PHE A 13 5.65 0.26 -9.64
C PHE A 13 6.92 -0.59 -9.77
N ALA A 14 7.49 -0.72 -10.98
CA ALA A 14 8.78 -1.37 -11.15
C ALA A 14 9.86 -0.70 -10.26
N ASN A 15 10.73 -1.51 -9.66
CA ASN A 15 11.76 -1.08 -8.69
C ASN A 15 11.22 -0.51 -7.37
N ARG A 16 9.96 -0.78 -7.02
CA ARG A 16 9.38 -0.49 -5.71
C ARG A 16 8.92 -1.78 -5.03
N LEU A 17 8.89 -1.79 -3.70
CA LEU A 17 8.08 -2.77 -2.95
C LEU A 17 6.72 -2.13 -2.70
N ILE A 18 5.63 -2.88 -2.88
CA ILE A 18 4.27 -2.40 -2.74
C ILE A 18 3.40 -3.36 -1.91
N ASN A 19 2.33 -2.85 -1.30
CA ASN A 19 1.29 -3.73 -0.76
C ASN A 19 0.57 -4.41 -1.94
N GLN A 20 0.38 -5.73 -1.83
CA GLN A 20 -0.32 -6.51 -2.85
C GLN A 20 -1.30 -7.44 -2.16
N ARG A 21 -2.39 -7.76 -2.86
CA ARG A 21 -3.30 -8.81 -2.43
C ARG A 21 -2.57 -10.15 -2.45
N THR A 22 -2.53 -10.84 -1.32
CA THR A 22 -2.05 -12.21 -1.20
C THR A 22 -3.19 -13.10 -0.69
N ASN A 23 -2.88 -14.34 -0.32
CA ASN A 23 -3.83 -15.23 0.37
C ASN A 23 -3.85 -15.00 1.89
N GLU A 24 -3.04 -14.06 2.39
CA GLU A 24 -3.01 -13.71 3.81
C GLU A 24 -4.17 -12.76 4.15
N GLU A 25 -4.61 -12.83 5.41
CA GLU A 25 -5.65 -11.94 5.93
C GLU A 25 -5.23 -10.47 5.79
N TYR A 26 -6.21 -9.59 5.63
CA TYR A 26 -6.05 -8.12 5.61
C TYR A 26 -5.25 -7.53 4.43
N THR A 27 -4.73 -8.35 3.50
CA THR A 27 -4.01 -7.88 2.31
C THR A 27 -4.94 -7.33 1.22
N ASN A 28 -6.21 -7.71 1.25
CA ASN A 28 -7.26 -7.12 0.42
C ASN A 28 -7.91 -5.94 1.15
N TRP A 29 -7.19 -4.83 1.21
CA TRP A 29 -7.65 -3.63 1.90
C TRP A 29 -8.43 -2.73 0.94
N THR A 30 -9.54 -2.14 1.39
CA THR A 30 -10.36 -1.21 0.60
C THR A 30 -11.12 -0.32 1.58
N ILE A 31 -11.21 0.97 1.28
CA ILE A 31 -12.02 1.94 2.00
C ILE A 31 -13.34 2.12 1.25
N ALA A 32 -14.45 1.90 1.93
CA ALA A 32 -15.80 2.03 1.37
C ALA A 32 -16.77 2.50 2.49
N PRO A 33 -17.88 3.16 2.13
CA PRO A 33 -18.89 3.58 3.10
C PRO A 33 -19.65 2.37 3.67
N VAL A 34 -20.24 2.52 4.86
CA VAL A 34 -21.02 1.45 5.52
C VAL A 34 -22.21 1.00 4.65
N GLN A 35 -22.77 1.91 3.86
CA GLN A 35 -23.83 1.64 2.89
C GLN A 35 -23.43 0.59 1.85
N SER A 36 -22.13 0.45 1.53
CA SER A 36 -21.65 -0.60 0.62
C SER A 36 -21.94 -2.02 1.12
N LEU A 37 -22.12 -2.21 2.44
CA LEU A 37 -22.49 -3.50 3.04
C LEU A 37 -23.89 -3.96 2.61
N LEU A 38 -24.78 -3.05 2.21
CA LEU A 38 -26.10 -3.38 1.69
C LEU A 38 -26.05 -4.16 0.36
N ASN A 39 -24.90 -4.16 -0.33
CA ASN A 39 -24.70 -4.97 -1.52
C ASN A 39 -24.45 -6.45 -1.20
N TYR A 40 -24.25 -6.80 0.07
CA TYR A 40 -23.94 -8.15 0.55
C TYR A 40 -25.07 -8.74 1.39
N THR A 41 -26.32 -8.59 0.94
CA THR A 41 -27.55 -8.97 1.68
C THR A 41 -27.65 -10.44 2.09
N ASN A 42 -26.87 -11.34 1.49
CA ASN A 42 -26.84 -12.77 1.83
C ASN A 42 -25.68 -13.14 2.76
N ASP A 43 -24.87 -12.18 3.21
CA ASP A 43 -23.77 -12.39 4.15
C ASP A 43 -24.16 -11.90 5.55
N PRO A 44 -24.40 -12.81 6.52
CA PRO A 44 -24.71 -12.42 7.89
C PRO A 44 -23.64 -11.53 8.53
N ALA A 45 -22.37 -11.66 8.14
CA ALA A 45 -21.31 -10.79 8.65
C ALA A 45 -21.50 -9.34 8.18
N ALA A 46 -21.90 -9.13 6.93
CA ALA A 46 -22.22 -7.80 6.41
C ALA A 46 -23.45 -7.21 7.13
N GLU A 47 -24.47 -8.01 7.41
CA GLU A 47 -25.65 -7.58 8.18
C GLU A 47 -25.27 -7.17 9.61
N TYR A 48 -24.42 -7.94 10.30
CA TYR A 48 -23.94 -7.59 11.64
C TYR A 48 -23.10 -6.30 11.66
N LEU A 49 -22.22 -6.12 10.67
CA LEU A 49 -21.40 -4.91 10.56
C LEU A 49 -22.26 -3.68 10.24
N TYR A 50 -23.24 -3.81 9.33
CA TYR A 50 -24.15 -2.73 8.98
C TYR A 50 -25.01 -2.29 10.18
N ASN A 51 -25.47 -3.25 11.00
CA ASN A 51 -26.26 -2.98 12.21
C ASN A 51 -25.40 -2.78 13.47
N SER A 52 -24.08 -2.66 13.33
CA SER A 52 -23.18 -2.43 14.47
C SER A 52 -23.49 -1.10 15.16
N SER A 53 -23.17 -1.03 16.46
CA SER A 53 -23.43 0.15 17.29
C SER A 53 -24.90 0.62 17.24
N GLU A 54 -25.85 -0.32 17.25
CA GLU A 54 -27.30 -0.05 17.15
C GLU A 54 -27.69 0.76 15.89
N GLY A 55 -26.95 0.58 14.80
CA GLY A 55 -27.15 1.33 13.55
C GLY A 55 -26.56 2.74 13.56
N GLY A 56 -25.71 3.07 14.54
CA GLY A 56 -25.10 4.40 14.69
C GLY A 56 -24.27 4.87 13.49
N TRP A 57 -23.87 3.97 12.59
CA TRP A 57 -23.07 4.26 11.40
C TRP A 57 -23.85 4.18 10.08
N GLN A 58 -25.18 4.01 10.12
CA GLN A 58 -26.02 3.88 8.92
C GLN A 58 -26.43 5.23 8.30
N GLY A 59 -25.98 6.35 8.87
CA GLY A 59 -26.24 7.68 8.34
C GLY A 59 -25.68 7.86 6.93
N SER A 60 -26.44 8.54 6.07
CA SER A 60 -26.05 8.80 4.69
C SER A 60 -24.91 9.81 4.59
N LEU A 61 -24.04 9.59 3.60
CA LEU A 61 -22.96 10.45 3.16
C LEU A 61 -23.29 11.20 1.87
N GLU A 62 -24.52 11.17 1.34
CA GLU A 62 -24.90 11.75 0.02
C GLU A 62 -24.37 13.18 -0.21
N ASP A 63 -24.40 14.01 0.82
CA ASP A 63 -23.92 15.41 0.75
C ASP A 63 -22.45 15.59 1.16
N ALA A 64 -21.71 14.52 1.46
CA ALA A 64 -20.32 14.59 1.88
C ALA A 64 -19.36 14.48 0.68
N GLU A 65 -18.22 15.15 0.79
CA GLU A 65 -17.05 14.94 -0.09
C GLU A 65 -15.92 14.43 0.79
N ILE A 66 -15.62 13.14 0.65
CA ILE A 66 -14.75 12.43 1.57
C ILE A 66 -13.31 12.53 1.07
N ALA A 67 -12.44 13.01 1.94
CA ALA A 67 -11.00 12.99 1.72
C ALA A 67 -10.29 12.11 2.75
N LEU A 68 -9.21 11.47 2.31
CA LEU A 68 -8.23 10.82 3.17
C LEU A 68 -7.21 11.86 3.61
N GLU A 69 -7.10 12.12 4.91
CA GLU A 69 -6.07 12.99 5.47
C GLU A 69 -4.91 12.15 6.02
N LEU A 70 -3.69 12.49 5.62
CA LEU A 70 -2.48 11.85 6.12
C LEU A 70 -2.12 12.40 7.51
N VAL A 71 -2.18 11.57 8.55
CA VAL A 71 -1.91 11.95 9.94
C VAL A 71 -0.46 11.70 10.31
N SER A 72 0.12 10.58 9.90
CA SER A 72 1.54 10.27 10.09
C SER A 72 2.01 9.23 9.07
N ILE A 73 3.32 9.22 8.76
CA ILE A 73 3.92 8.23 7.86
C ILE A 73 5.39 7.99 8.20
N SER A 74 5.83 6.73 8.15
CA SER A 74 7.23 6.36 8.30
C SER A 74 8.09 6.95 7.17
N PRO A 75 9.32 7.41 7.46
CA PRO A 75 10.24 7.85 6.42
C PRO A 75 10.49 6.76 5.37
N GLY A 76 10.36 7.12 4.09
CA GLY A 76 10.56 6.20 2.96
C GLY A 76 9.34 5.33 2.60
N LEU A 77 8.23 5.44 3.33
CA LEU A 77 6.93 4.92 2.91
C LEU A 77 6.20 6.01 2.12
N GLY A 78 5.69 5.65 0.94
CA GLY A 78 4.86 6.49 0.10
C GLY A 78 3.47 5.88 -0.12
N VAL A 79 2.55 6.69 -0.60
CA VAL A 79 1.18 6.29 -0.92
C VAL A 79 0.83 6.84 -2.28
N ALA A 80 0.39 5.97 -3.20
CA ALA A 80 0.11 6.30 -4.58
C ALA A 80 -1.27 5.78 -5.04
N ASP A 81 -1.79 6.39 -6.10
CA ASP A 81 -2.92 5.83 -6.85
C ASP A 81 -2.50 4.67 -7.76
N SER A 82 -3.47 4.09 -8.47
CA SER A 82 -3.24 2.98 -9.43
C SER A 82 -2.33 3.34 -10.62
N THR A 83 -2.12 4.63 -10.90
CA THR A 83 -1.25 5.12 -11.97
C THR A 83 0.19 5.32 -11.49
N GLY A 84 0.45 5.18 -10.19
CA GLY A 84 1.75 5.39 -9.56
C GLY A 84 2.01 6.84 -9.15
N MET A 85 0.99 7.70 -9.21
CA MET A 85 1.08 9.10 -8.78
C MET A 85 0.93 9.17 -7.26
N ASP A 86 1.83 9.94 -6.62
CA ASP A 86 1.79 10.13 -5.18
C ASP A 86 0.55 10.91 -4.75
N LEU A 87 -0.12 10.41 -3.72
CA LEU A 87 -1.33 11.01 -3.15
C LEU A 87 -1.00 12.13 -2.16
N PHE A 88 0.16 12.06 -1.53
CA PHE A 88 0.57 12.97 -0.45
C PHE A 88 2.06 13.30 -0.58
N ASN A 89 2.40 14.57 -0.35
CA ASN A 89 3.78 15.06 -0.25
C ASN A 89 4.18 15.35 1.20
N SER A 90 3.21 15.56 2.09
CA SER A 90 3.47 15.90 3.49
C SER A 90 2.30 15.51 4.42
N VAL A 91 2.61 15.36 5.71
CA VAL A 91 1.62 15.13 6.76
C VAL A 91 0.67 16.32 6.86
N GLY A 92 -0.63 16.05 7.01
CA GLY A 92 -1.72 17.02 7.01
C GLY A 92 -2.34 17.26 5.63
N GLU A 93 -1.75 16.74 4.56
CA GLU A 93 -2.36 16.78 3.23
C GLU A 93 -3.58 15.88 3.14
N ARG A 94 -4.48 16.26 2.24
CA ARG A 94 -5.77 15.61 2.00
C ARG A 94 -5.88 15.23 0.54
N TYR A 95 -6.30 13.99 0.30
CA TYR A 95 -6.63 13.49 -1.02
C TYR A 95 -8.12 13.19 -1.07
N VAL A 96 -8.86 13.87 -1.96
CA VAL A 96 -10.29 13.61 -2.13
C VAL A 96 -10.47 12.22 -2.74
N ILE A 97 -11.14 11.35 -2.01
CA ILE A 97 -11.43 9.99 -2.44
C ILE A 97 -12.60 10.01 -3.41
N ASP A 98 -13.76 10.43 -2.92
CA ASP A 98 -15.01 10.50 -3.69
C ASP A 98 -16.12 11.21 -2.88
N ARG A 99 -17.34 11.21 -3.40
CA ARG A 99 -18.53 11.80 -2.79
C ARG A 99 -19.63 10.77 -2.56
N GLY A 100 -20.45 10.99 -1.54
CA GLY A 100 -21.67 10.22 -1.36
C GLY A 100 -21.51 8.84 -0.71
N ASP A 101 -22.55 8.03 -0.87
CA ASP A 101 -22.69 6.68 -0.29
C ASP A 101 -22.17 5.55 -1.18
N ASP A 102 -21.63 5.87 -2.36
CA ASP A 102 -21.19 4.88 -3.35
C ASP A 102 -19.78 5.18 -3.84
N PHE A 103 -18.79 4.68 -3.07
CA PHE A 103 -17.40 4.73 -3.49
C PHE A 103 -16.60 3.55 -2.94
N SER A 104 -15.47 3.28 -3.58
CA SER A 104 -14.50 2.28 -3.17
C SER A 104 -13.10 2.76 -3.51
N PHE A 105 -12.22 2.79 -2.52
CA PHE A 105 -10.87 3.34 -2.68
C PHE A 105 -9.80 2.41 -2.15
N LEU A 106 -8.75 2.23 -2.95
CA LEU A 106 -7.63 1.35 -2.66
C LEU A 106 -6.32 2.05 -3.05
N PRO A 107 -5.64 2.72 -2.10
CA PRO A 107 -4.32 3.24 -2.35
C PRO A 107 -3.25 2.14 -2.34
N THR A 108 -2.18 2.40 -3.07
CA THR A 108 -0.97 1.58 -3.09
C THR A 108 0.09 2.21 -2.20
N PHE A 109 0.44 1.51 -1.13
CA PHE A 109 1.59 1.82 -0.30
C PHE A 109 2.85 1.25 -0.92
N TYR A 110 3.91 2.04 -0.92
CA TYR A 110 5.14 1.61 -1.54
C TYR A 110 6.39 2.13 -0.83
N THR A 111 7.51 1.47 -1.06
CA THR A 111 8.84 1.96 -0.71
C THR A 111 9.84 1.62 -1.81
N SER A 112 11.07 2.13 -1.69
CA SER A 112 12.17 1.74 -2.58
C SER A 112 12.43 0.23 -2.51
N GLN A 113 12.80 -0.41 -3.63
CA GLN A 113 13.23 -1.80 -3.61
C GLN A 113 14.46 -2.05 -2.71
N SER A 114 15.27 -1.01 -2.48
CA SER A 114 16.43 -1.05 -1.59
C SER A 114 16.12 -0.54 -0.17
N ALA A 115 14.84 -0.42 0.21
CA ALA A 115 14.46 0.05 1.53
C ALA A 115 15.02 -0.87 2.62
N PRO A 116 15.49 -0.32 3.75
CA PRO A 116 15.89 -1.13 4.89
C PRO A 116 14.78 -2.09 5.33
N ALA A 117 15.16 -3.30 5.73
CA ALA A 117 14.23 -4.22 6.36
C ALA A 117 13.70 -3.61 7.67
N GLY A 118 12.41 -3.74 7.93
CA GLY A 118 11.79 -3.15 9.11
C GLY A 118 10.29 -2.91 8.97
N LEU A 119 9.73 -2.34 10.03
CA LEU A 119 8.33 -1.92 10.11
C LEU A 119 8.17 -0.49 9.61
N TYR A 120 7.14 -0.28 8.82
CA TYR A 120 6.70 1.00 8.30
C TYR A 120 5.22 1.16 8.60
N SER A 121 4.78 2.35 8.97
CA SER A 121 3.39 2.62 9.32
C SER A 121 2.93 3.90 8.65
N ALA A 122 1.64 3.95 8.33
CA ALA A 122 0.95 5.17 7.95
C ALA A 122 -0.37 5.26 8.71
N GLU A 123 -0.68 6.45 9.22
CA GLU A 123 -1.92 6.75 9.92
C GLU A 123 -2.73 7.76 9.12
N PHE A 124 -4.02 7.50 9.04
CA PHE A 124 -4.97 8.33 8.31
C PHE A 124 -6.23 8.60 9.13
N ARG A 125 -6.98 9.60 8.70
CA ARG A 125 -8.39 9.77 9.06
C ARG A 125 -9.19 10.20 7.84
N LEU A 126 -10.49 9.93 7.86
CA LEU A 126 -11.43 10.43 6.87
C LEU A 126 -11.99 11.76 7.35
N VAL A 127 -12.07 12.72 6.42
CA VAL A 127 -12.64 14.05 6.68
C VAL A 127 -13.61 14.39 5.56
N ASP A 128 -14.72 15.01 5.93
CA ASP A 128 -15.59 15.66 4.96
C ASP A 128 -15.05 17.06 4.64
N VAL A 129 -14.76 17.31 3.38
CA VAL A 129 -14.24 18.59 2.88
C VAL A 129 -15.31 19.42 2.18
N ASN A 130 -16.54 18.90 2.06
CA ASN A 130 -17.61 19.63 1.40
C ASN A 130 -18.07 20.82 2.25
N SER A 131 -17.77 22.01 1.75
CA SER A 131 -18.19 23.30 2.33
C SER A 131 -19.22 24.04 1.46
N ALA A 132 -19.74 23.40 0.41
CA ALA A 132 -20.74 24.00 -0.46
C ALA A 132 -22.04 24.31 0.31
N ASN A 133 -22.77 25.34 -0.14
CA ASN A 133 -24.08 25.72 0.40
C ASN A 133 -24.08 26.06 1.91
N ASN A 134 -22.94 26.49 2.46
CA ASN A 134 -22.77 26.84 3.88
C ASN A 134 -23.15 25.72 4.86
N ARG A 135 -23.06 24.46 4.44
CA ARG A 135 -23.22 23.31 5.35
C ARG A 135 -22.05 23.24 6.33
N THR A 136 -22.30 22.63 7.48
CA THR A 136 -21.22 22.18 8.36
C THR A 136 -20.75 20.81 7.89
N PRO A 137 -19.46 20.61 7.60
CA PRO A 137 -18.94 19.29 7.26
C PRO A 137 -19.19 18.28 8.38
N LEU A 138 -19.30 17.01 8.00
CA LEU A 138 -19.37 15.92 8.97
C LEU A 138 -18.13 15.91 9.87
N ALA A 139 -18.31 15.44 11.11
CA ALA A 139 -17.18 15.28 12.01
C ALA A 139 -16.16 14.30 11.42
N PRO A 140 -14.84 14.54 11.59
CA PRO A 140 -13.82 13.59 11.18
C PRO A 140 -14.02 12.20 11.77
N SER A 141 -13.59 11.17 11.06
CA SER A 141 -13.49 9.83 11.65
C SER A 141 -12.44 9.79 12.76
N GLY A 142 -12.44 8.70 13.53
CA GLY A 142 -11.24 8.31 14.26
C GLY A 142 -10.06 8.04 13.31
N SER A 143 -8.84 8.11 13.83
CA SER A 143 -7.67 7.70 13.06
C SER A 143 -7.57 6.18 12.96
N PHE A 144 -7.00 5.70 11.86
CA PHE A 144 -6.62 4.31 11.69
C PHE A 144 -5.20 4.21 11.12
N ALA A 145 -4.45 3.23 11.61
CA ALA A 145 -3.09 2.96 11.16
C ALA A 145 -3.03 1.65 10.38
N VAL A 146 -2.15 1.62 9.38
CA VAL A 146 -1.79 0.42 8.64
C VAL A 146 -0.30 0.22 8.74
N ASP A 147 0.09 -0.97 9.16
CA ASP A 147 1.49 -1.37 9.34
C ASP A 147 1.94 -2.25 8.19
N PHE A 148 3.19 -2.08 7.78
CA PHE A 148 3.84 -2.74 6.67
C PHE A 148 5.19 -3.30 7.09
N GLN A 149 5.57 -4.43 6.52
CA GLN A 149 6.86 -5.07 6.76
C GLN A 149 7.66 -5.15 5.46
N VAL A 150 8.89 -4.63 5.49
CA VAL A 150 9.91 -4.91 4.48
C VAL A 150 10.79 -6.04 5.03
N GLU A 151 10.87 -7.14 4.30
CA GLU A 151 11.77 -8.23 4.65
C GLU A 151 13.13 -8.06 3.96
N SER A 152 14.19 -8.53 4.61
CA SER A 152 15.50 -8.61 3.98
C SER A 152 15.44 -9.67 2.88
N VAL A 153 15.51 -9.25 1.61
CA VAL A 153 15.76 -10.19 0.52
C VAL A 153 17.19 -10.69 0.67
N PRO A 154 17.44 -12.00 0.83
CA PRO A 154 18.81 -12.51 0.81
C PRO A 154 19.41 -12.12 -0.54
N GLU A 155 20.51 -11.35 -0.52
CA GLU A 155 21.22 -11.06 -1.77
C GLU A 155 21.51 -12.39 -2.46
N SER A 156 20.99 -12.56 -3.67
CA SER A 156 21.37 -13.70 -4.50
C SER A 156 22.88 -13.56 -4.70
N SER A 157 23.62 -14.36 -3.93
CA SER A 157 25.07 -14.51 -4.05
C SER A 157 25.32 -15.12 -5.41
N THR A 158 25.26 -14.27 -6.42
CA THR A 158 25.60 -14.57 -7.79
C THR A 158 27.08 -14.91 -7.73
N LEU A 159 27.31 -16.22 -7.66
CA LEU A 159 28.58 -16.90 -7.54
C LEU A 159 29.66 -16.13 -8.32
N PHE A 160 30.59 -15.54 -7.56
CA PHE A 160 31.94 -15.15 -7.98
C PHE A 160 32.78 -16.38 -8.48
N GLY A 161 32.15 -17.40 -9.05
CA GLY A 161 32.67 -18.77 -9.18
C GLY A 161 32.87 -19.29 -10.61
N LEU A 162 32.88 -18.44 -11.64
CA LEU A 162 33.11 -18.87 -13.04
C LEU A 162 34.37 -18.25 -13.70
N GLY A 163 35.30 -17.70 -12.92
CA GLY A 163 36.47 -17.00 -13.46
C GLY A 163 37.84 -17.67 -13.33
N LEU A 164 38.00 -18.74 -12.54
CA LEU A 164 39.35 -19.20 -12.14
C LEU A 164 39.84 -20.55 -12.70
N LEU A 165 39.07 -21.23 -13.56
CA LEU A 165 39.50 -22.53 -14.14
C LEU A 165 40.09 -22.43 -15.56
N GLY A 166 40.28 -21.23 -16.12
CA GLY A 166 40.69 -21.06 -17.52
C GLY A 166 42.19 -20.84 -17.83
N VAL A 167 43.04 -20.55 -16.84
CA VAL A 167 44.39 -19.98 -17.15
C VAL A 167 45.55 -20.98 -17.07
N LEU A 168 45.38 -22.20 -16.56
CA LEU A 168 46.48 -23.18 -16.54
C LEU A 168 46.75 -23.91 -17.88
N GLY A 169 45.93 -23.69 -18.91
CA GLY A 169 46.07 -24.37 -20.21
C GLY A 169 47.02 -23.71 -21.22
N LEU A 170 47.44 -22.45 -21.02
CA LEU A 170 48.15 -21.69 -22.05
C LEU A 170 49.68 -21.66 -21.92
N LEU A 171 50.26 -22.25 -20.87
CA LEU A 171 51.72 -22.26 -20.68
C LEU A 171 52.44 -23.48 -21.28
N SER A 172 51.72 -24.49 -21.78
CA SER A 172 52.33 -25.70 -22.34
C SER A 172 52.63 -25.64 -23.84
N GLN A 173 52.12 -24.64 -24.57
CA GLN A 173 52.27 -24.55 -26.03
C GLN A 173 53.34 -23.55 -26.51
N ALA A 174 53.94 -22.74 -25.64
CA ALA A 174 54.98 -21.80 -26.03
C ALA A 174 56.39 -22.42 -26.12
N LYS A 175 56.56 -23.72 -25.78
CA LYS A 175 57.89 -24.38 -25.78
C LYS A 175 58.15 -25.32 -26.95
N LYS A 176 57.32 -25.29 -28.00
CA LYS A 176 57.45 -26.18 -29.16
C LYS A 176 57.49 -25.43 -30.48
N LYS A 177 58.43 -24.49 -30.63
CA LYS A 177 58.97 -24.04 -31.93
C LYS A 177 60.38 -23.44 -31.75
N SER A 178 61.38 -24.31 -31.79
CA SER A 178 62.77 -24.00 -32.08
C SER A 178 63.39 -25.23 -32.73
N ASN A 179 63.42 -25.23 -34.06
CA ASN A 179 64.49 -25.71 -34.94
C ASN A 179 64.04 -25.60 -36.39
#